data_AF-A0A415D5A6-F1
#
_entry.id   AF-A0A415D5A6-F1
#
_cell.length_a   1.000
_cell.length_b   1.000
_cell.length_c   1.000
_cell.angle_alpha   90.00
_cell.angle_beta   90.00
_cell.angle_gamma   90.00
#
_symmetry.space_group_name_H-M   'P 1'
#
loop_
_entity.id
_entity.type
_entity.pdbx_description
1 polymer ?
#
loop_
_entity_poly.entity_id
_entity_poly.type
_entity_poly.pdbx_seq_one_letter_code
_entity_poly.pdbx_strand_id
1 'polypeptide(L)'
;MINQHIHVEEADIGRWSDENPLNYGNCDLAECEKHFKRKVPVDNDRKVEIGKIYRHFKGHTVKMIAVSQDTEAPGQFYVVYECEDGAIWCRPYGMFVSEVDHVKYPDVQQKYRFELVEKERGR
;
A
#
# COMPACT_ATOMS: atom_id res chain seq x y z
N MET A 1 -14.04 -16.38 -17.20
CA MET A 1 -12.79 -16.87 -16.59
C MET A 1 -12.00 -15.66 -16.14
N ILE A 2 -11.85 -15.45 -14.83
CA ILE A 2 -11.05 -14.36 -14.28
C ILE A 2 -9.63 -14.93 -14.19
N ASN A 3 -8.72 -14.43 -15.02
CA ASN A 3 -7.30 -14.79 -14.93
C ASN A 3 -6.74 -14.14 -13.67
N GLN A 4 -6.66 -14.89 -12.58
CA GLN A 4 -6.01 -14.45 -11.36
C GLN A 4 -4.50 -14.64 -11.57
N HIS A 5 -3.77 -13.54 -11.78
CA HIS A 5 -2.32 -13.56 -11.80
C HIS A 5 -1.86 -13.74 -10.34
N ILE A 6 -1.46 -14.96 -9.99
CA ILE A 6 -0.92 -15.28 -8.67
C ILE A 6 0.58 -14.95 -8.72
N HIS A 7 0.97 -13.90 -8.01
CA HIS A 7 2.38 -13.59 -7.79
C HIS A 7 2.86 -14.39 -6.57
N VAL A 8 3.73 -15.36 -6.80
CA VAL A 8 4.32 -16.19 -5.74
C VAL A 8 5.77 -15.75 -5.55
N GLU A 9 6.11 -15.30 -4.35
CA GLU A 9 7.49 -15.06 -3.93
C GLU A 9 7.83 -16.01 -2.78
N GLU A 10 9.03 -16.58 -2.82
CA GLU A 10 9.55 -17.49 -1.79
C GLU A 10 10.75 -16.81 -1.12
N ALA A 11 10.80 -16.86 0.21
CA ALA A 11 11.91 -16.34 1.00
C ALA A 11 12.40 -17.40 2.00
N ASP A 12 13.71 -17.51 2.17
CA ASP A 12 14.30 -18.37 3.20
C ASP A 12 14.15 -17.70 4.57
N ILE A 13 13.28 -18.28 5.38
CA ILE A 13 12.92 -17.83 6.74
C ILE A 13 13.79 -18.46 7.83
N GLY A 14 14.79 -19.28 7.47
CA GLY A 14 15.71 -19.90 8.43
C GLY A 14 15.01 -20.89 9.36
N ARG A 15 15.28 -20.80 10.68
CA ARG A 15 14.80 -21.77 11.67
C ARG A 15 13.32 -21.50 12.00
N TRP A 16 12.43 -22.28 11.39
CA TRP A 16 10.98 -22.19 11.58
C TRP A 16 10.56 -22.76 12.94
N SER A 17 9.76 -22.01 13.70
CA SER A 17 9.13 -22.47 14.94
C SER A 17 7.61 -22.46 14.81
N ASP A 18 6.91 -23.29 15.58
CA ASP A 18 5.44 -23.33 15.59
C ASP A 18 4.82 -22.03 16.13
N GLU A 19 5.57 -21.27 16.95
CA GLU A 19 5.20 -19.94 17.46
C GLU A 19 5.59 -18.79 16.50
N ASN A 20 5.59 -19.03 15.18
CA ASN A 20 5.85 -17.98 14.20
C ASN A 20 4.59 -17.12 13.97
N PRO A 21 4.67 -15.78 14.02
CA PRO A 21 3.56 -14.88 13.67
C PRO A 21 2.86 -15.17 12.34
N LEU A 22 3.59 -15.74 11.37
CA LEU A 22 3.07 -16.17 10.07
C LEU A 22 2.13 -17.38 10.15
N ASN A 23 2.17 -18.15 11.24
CA ASN A 23 1.30 -19.31 11.47
C ASN A 23 -0.08 -18.93 12.02
N TYR A 24 -0.27 -17.69 12.48
CA TYR A 24 -1.57 -17.23 12.95
C TYR A 24 -2.50 -16.94 11.77
N GLY A 25 -3.74 -17.45 11.84
CA GLY A 25 -4.78 -17.09 10.87
C GLY A 25 -5.01 -15.59 10.86
N ASN A 26 -5.12 -14.99 9.67
CA ASN A 26 -5.14 -13.54 9.43
C ASN A 26 -3.79 -12.81 9.73
N CYS A 27 -2.63 -13.42 9.41
CA CYS A 27 -1.35 -12.69 9.28
C CYS A 27 -1.59 -11.37 8.55
N ASP A 28 -1.31 -10.25 9.20
CA ASP A 28 -1.35 -8.95 8.53
C ASP A 28 -0.28 -8.95 7.42
N LEU A 29 -0.63 -8.44 6.25
CA LEU A 29 0.27 -8.39 5.10
C LEU A 29 1.61 -7.71 5.47
N ALA A 30 1.59 -6.75 6.41
CA ALA A 30 2.79 -6.08 6.91
C ALA A 30 3.75 -7.01 7.69
N GLU A 31 3.24 -8.01 8.43
CA GLU A 31 4.11 -8.99 9.11
C GLU A 31 4.73 -9.94 8.09
N CYS A 32 3.93 -10.38 7.13
CA CYS A 32 4.36 -11.24 6.04
C CYS A 32 5.44 -10.53 5.17
N GLU A 33 5.37 -9.21 4.95
CA GLU A 33 6.36 -8.42 4.19
C GLU A 33 7.75 -8.31 4.87
N LYS A 34 7.89 -8.53 6.18
CA LYS A 34 9.21 -8.50 6.88
C LYS A 34 10.20 -9.52 6.34
N HIS A 35 9.70 -10.61 5.79
CA HIS A 35 10.51 -11.72 5.30
C HIS A 35 10.97 -11.52 3.84
N PHE A 36 10.41 -10.53 3.14
CA PHE A 36 10.73 -10.23 1.75
C PHE A 36 11.51 -8.91 1.67
N LYS A 37 12.84 -9.00 1.56
CA LYS A 37 13.73 -7.83 1.41
C LYS A 37 13.60 -7.21 0.02
N ARG A 38 12.48 -6.55 -0.27
CA ARG A 38 12.26 -5.86 -1.55
C ARG A 38 13.13 -4.61 -1.65
N LYS A 39 13.76 -4.39 -2.80
CA LYS A 39 14.50 -3.14 -3.12
C LYS A 39 13.59 -2.04 -3.66
N VAL A 40 12.39 -2.38 -4.11
CA VAL A 40 11.41 -1.45 -4.69
C VAL A 40 10.07 -1.55 -3.93
N PRO A 41 9.32 -0.44 -3.77
CA PRO A 41 8.07 -0.44 -3.01
C PRO A 41 6.98 -1.33 -3.58
N VAL A 42 6.94 -1.47 -4.91
CA VAL A 42 6.02 -2.33 -5.66
C VAL A 42 6.62 -2.71 -7.01
N ASP A 43 6.31 -3.92 -7.49
CA ASP A 43 6.68 -4.43 -8.81
C ASP A 43 5.54 -4.26 -9.84
N ASN A 44 4.78 -3.16 -9.71
CA ASN A 44 3.69 -2.81 -10.61
C ASN A 44 3.88 -1.38 -11.16
N ASP A 45 3.17 -1.06 -12.25
CA ASP A 45 3.25 0.25 -12.91
C ASP A 45 2.66 1.42 -12.07
N ARG A 46 2.11 1.18 -10.86
CA ARG A 46 1.51 2.22 -10.02
C ARG A 46 2.52 2.80 -9.06
N LYS A 47 3.28 3.77 -9.57
CA LYS A 47 4.18 4.58 -8.76
C LYS A 47 3.43 5.72 -8.07
N VAL A 48 3.62 5.84 -6.76
CA VAL A 48 3.18 7.03 -6.00
C VAL A 48 4.07 8.23 -6.34
N GLU A 49 3.45 9.33 -6.76
CA GLU A 49 4.08 10.57 -7.12
C GLU A 49 4.08 11.56 -5.95
N ILE A 50 5.27 12.01 -5.58
CA ILE A 50 5.47 12.98 -4.50
C ILE A 50 4.96 14.36 -4.94
N GLY A 51 4.30 15.07 -4.03
CA GLY A 51 3.74 16.41 -4.26
C GLY A 51 2.38 16.42 -4.97
N LYS A 52 1.86 15.25 -5.36
CA LYS A 52 0.53 15.12 -5.98
C LYS A 52 -0.56 14.92 -4.94
N ILE A 53 -1.80 15.18 -5.35
CA ILE A 53 -2.99 14.98 -4.53
C ILE A 53 -3.65 13.67 -4.95
N TYR A 54 -4.02 12.86 -3.98
CA TYR A 54 -4.74 11.61 -4.15
C TYR A 54 -6.10 11.69 -3.46
N ARG A 55 -7.12 11.11 -4.07
CA ARG A 55 -8.45 10.98 -3.49
C ARG A 55 -8.61 9.61 -2.87
N HIS A 56 -8.91 9.59 -1.58
CA HIS A 56 -9.30 8.40 -0.88
C HIS A 56 -10.72 7.99 -1.29
N PHE A 57 -11.00 6.69 -1.38
CA PHE A 57 -12.31 6.18 -1.80
C PHE A 57 -13.48 6.64 -0.91
N LYS A 58 -13.22 7.11 0.31
CA LYS A 58 -14.22 7.72 1.21
C LYS A 58 -14.53 9.19 0.91
N GLY A 59 -13.89 9.79 -0.09
CA GLY A 59 -14.17 11.15 -0.57
C GLY A 59 -13.17 12.23 -0.14
N HIS A 60 -12.29 11.95 0.82
CA HIS A 60 -11.26 12.91 1.26
C HIS A 60 -10.06 12.95 0.32
N THR A 61 -9.40 14.09 0.21
CA THR A 61 -8.12 14.20 -0.50
C THR A 61 -6.94 14.25 0.45
N VAL A 62 -5.80 13.75 -0.03
CA VAL A 62 -4.53 13.75 0.69
C VAL A 62 -3.41 14.17 -0.24
N LYS A 63 -2.45 14.93 0.26
CA LYS A 63 -1.28 15.36 -0.49
C LYS A 63 -0.08 14.50 -0.14
N MET A 64 0.53 13.87 -1.13
CA MET A 64 1.73 13.07 -0.93
C MET A 64 2.93 13.93 -0.60
N ILE A 65 3.56 13.68 0.54
CA ILE A 65 4.76 14.39 1.02
C ILE A 65 6.02 13.61 0.68
N ALA A 66 6.04 12.30 0.97
CA ALA A 66 7.22 11.47 0.78
C ALA A 66 6.87 9.98 0.73
N VAL A 67 7.85 9.19 0.29
CA VAL A 67 7.89 7.74 0.51
C VAL A 67 9.11 7.47 1.39
N SER A 68 8.90 6.79 2.52
CA SER A 68 9.95 6.44 3.46
C SER A 68 10.17 4.92 3.49
N GLN A 69 11.31 4.52 4.03
CA GLN A 69 11.63 3.13 4.33
C GLN A 69 12.01 3.04 5.81
N ASP A 70 11.57 1.97 6.46
CA ASP A 70 11.93 1.69 7.84
C ASP A 70 13.38 1.17 7.89
N THR A 71 14.22 1.80 8.72
CA THR A 71 15.61 1.37 8.93
C THR A 71 15.69 0.08 9.75
N GLU A 72 14.72 -0.18 10.62
CA GLU A 72 14.62 -1.39 11.44
C GLU A 72 13.96 -2.56 10.67
N ALA A 73 13.20 -2.26 9.62
CA ALA A 73 12.60 -3.24 8.73
C ALA A 73 12.92 -2.97 7.23
N PRO A 74 14.17 -3.24 6.79
CA PRO A 74 14.59 -3.02 5.41
C PRO A 74 13.70 -3.77 4.40
N GLY A 75 13.13 -3.03 3.47
CA GLY A 75 12.17 -3.56 2.48
C GLY A 75 10.72 -3.18 2.76
N GLN A 76 10.40 -2.66 3.94
CA GLN A 76 9.09 -2.08 4.23
C GLN A 76 9.06 -0.61 3.85
N PHE A 77 8.16 -0.28 2.91
CA PHE A 77 7.97 1.07 2.42
C PHE A 77 6.70 1.66 3.00
N TYR A 78 6.76 2.95 3.30
CA TYR A 78 5.64 3.72 3.82
C TYR A 78 5.42 4.95 2.95
N VAL A 79 4.16 5.32 2.79
CA VAL A 79 3.76 6.62 2.24
C VAL A 79 3.54 7.60 3.38
N VAL A 80 4.01 8.83 3.21
CA VAL A 80 3.77 9.95 4.12
C VAL A 80 2.95 10.98 3.38
N TYR A 81 1.77 11.31 3.91
CA TYR A 81 0.85 12.26 3.29
C TYR A 81 0.21 13.19 4.31
N GLU A 82 -0.21 14.36 3.82
CA GLU A 82 -0.93 15.38 4.57
C GLU A 82 -2.42 15.30 4.22
N CYS A 83 -3.27 15.27 5.24
CA CYS A 83 -4.72 15.33 5.09
C CYS A 83 -5.22 16.78 4.97
N GLU A 84 -6.48 16.96 4.57
CA GLU A 84 -7.13 18.28 4.48
C GLU A 84 -7.17 19.05 5.80
N ASP A 85 -7.13 18.35 6.94
CA ASP A 85 -7.06 18.93 8.29
C ASP A 85 -5.62 19.34 8.70
N GLY A 86 -4.63 19.17 7.82
CA GLY A 86 -3.22 19.44 8.09
C GLY A 86 -2.51 18.34 8.88
N ALA A 87 -3.19 17.25 9.23
CA ALA A 87 -2.56 16.12 9.91
C ALA A 87 -1.66 15.33 8.94
N ILE A 88 -0.47 14.96 9.40
CA ILE A 88 0.47 14.14 8.65
C ILE A 88 0.36 12.70 9.10
N TRP A 89 0.13 11.79 8.15
CA TRP A 89 -0.04 10.37 8.40
C TRP A 89 1.01 9.56 7.66
N CYS A 90 1.46 8.48 8.28
CA CYS A 90 2.24 7.42 7.64
C CYS A 90 1.39 6.17 7.46
N ARG A 91 1.57 5.46 6.34
CA ARG A 91 0.86 4.21 6.06
C ARG A 91 1.73 3.26 5.23
N PRO A 92 1.63 1.93 5.41
CA PRO A 92 2.31 0.99 4.53
C PRO A 92 1.99 1.26 3.05
N TYR A 93 3.01 1.25 2.21
CA TYR A 93 2.91 1.58 0.79
C TYR A 93 1.93 0.66 0.06
N GLY A 94 2.02 -0.65 0.32
CA GLY A 94 1.13 -1.65 -0.26
C GLY A 94 -0.35 -1.34 -0.03
N MET A 95 -0.71 -0.91 1.20
CA MET A 95 -2.08 -0.52 1.51
C MET A 95 -2.55 0.73 0.76
N PHE A 96 -1.64 1.65 0.41
CA PHE A 96 -1.99 2.87 -0.30
C PHE A 96 -2.33 2.58 -1.76
N VAL A 97 -1.54 1.72 -2.42
CA VAL A 97 -1.76 1.36 -3.83
C VAL A 97 -2.77 0.23 -4.03
N SER A 98 -3.25 -0.37 -2.94
CA SER A 98 -4.22 -1.48 -2.97
C SER A 98 -5.55 -1.12 -3.63
N GLU A 99 -6.20 -2.13 -4.19
CA GLU A 99 -7.59 -2.02 -4.67
C GLU A 99 -8.58 -1.82 -3.52
N VAL A 100 -9.73 -1.22 -3.84
CA VAL A 100 -10.84 -1.14 -2.88
C VAL A 100 -11.39 -2.55 -2.69
N ASP A 101 -11.73 -2.88 -1.45
CA ASP A 101 -12.49 -4.08 -1.15
C ASP A 101 -13.95 -3.88 -1.61
N HIS A 102 -14.25 -4.25 -2.85
CA HIS A 102 -15.58 -4.13 -3.44
C HIS A 102 -16.60 -5.15 -2.86
N VAL A 103 -16.15 -6.16 -2.10
CA VAL A 103 -17.06 -7.04 -1.34
C VAL A 103 -17.61 -6.28 -0.14
N LYS A 104 -16.74 -5.55 0.56
CA LYS A 104 -17.12 -4.70 1.70
C LYS A 104 -17.78 -3.38 1.28
N TYR A 105 -17.37 -2.83 0.12
CA TYR A 105 -17.83 -1.55 -0.40
C TYR A 105 -18.32 -1.69 -1.86
N PRO A 106 -19.48 -2.33 -2.08
CA PRO A 106 -19.96 -2.63 -3.43
C PRO A 106 -20.31 -1.39 -4.25
N ASP A 107 -20.72 -0.30 -3.60
CA ASP A 107 -21.14 0.93 -4.27
C ASP A 107 -19.98 1.85 -4.68
N VAL A 108 -18.74 1.50 -4.28
CA VAL A 108 -17.57 2.31 -4.60
C VAL A 108 -17.14 2.06 -6.04
N GLN A 109 -17.31 3.08 -6.88
CA GLN A 109 -16.87 3.09 -8.29
C GLN A 109 -15.34 3.19 -8.45
N GLN A 110 -14.66 3.67 -7.41
CA GLN A 110 -13.21 3.86 -7.39
C GLN A 110 -12.50 2.50 -7.35
N LYS A 111 -11.56 2.24 -8.27
CA LYS A 111 -10.87 0.94 -8.33
C LYS A 111 -9.87 0.79 -7.20
N TYR A 112 -9.16 1.86 -6.87
CA TYR A 112 -8.10 1.83 -5.88
C TYR A 112 -8.42 2.65 -4.65
N ARG A 113 -7.85 2.29 -3.49
CA ARG A 113 -8.11 3.02 -2.23
C ARG A 113 -7.73 4.50 -2.35
N PHE A 114 -6.66 4.77 -3.09
CA PHE A 114 -6.20 6.10 -3.44
C PHE A 114 -6.01 6.21 -4.95
N GLU A 115 -6.61 7.25 -5.54
CA GLU A 115 -6.46 7.57 -6.95
C GLU A 115 -5.89 8.98 -7.14
N LEU A 116 -4.98 9.13 -8.09
CA LEU A 116 -4.37 10.40 -8.41
C LEU A 116 -5.45 11.37 -8.90
N VAL A 117 -5.52 12.56 -8.31
CA VAL A 117 -6.37 13.64 -8.80
C VAL A 117 -5.55 14.38 -9.85
N GLU A 118 -5.89 14.19 -11.13
CA GLU A 118 -5.37 15.06 -12.18
C GLU A 118 -5.90 16.46 -11.93
N LYS A 119 -5.02 17.41 -11.61
CA LYS A 119 -5.38 18.81 -11.73
C LYS A 119 -5.57 19.07 -13.21
N GLU A 120 -6.80 19.37 -13.62
CA GLU A 120 -7.05 19.98 -14.92
C GLU A 120 -6.07 21.15 -15.05
N ARG A 121 -5.16 21.05 -16.01
CA ARG A 121 -4.30 22.16 -16.40
C ARG A 121 -5.25 23.28 -16.82
N GLY A 122 -5.38 24.27 -15.94
CA GLY A 122 -6.11 25.50 -16.22
C GLY A 122 -5.70 26.02 -17.59
N ARG A 123 -6.73 26.24 -18.41
CA ARG A 123 -6.66 26.80 -19.75
C ARG A 123 -6.39 28.30 -19.69
#